data_AF-A0A819P2A7-F1
#
_entry.id   AF-A0A819P2A7-F1
#
_cell.length_a   1.000
_cell.length_b   1.000
_cell.length_c   1.000
_cell.angle_alpha   90.00
_cell.angle_beta   90.00
_cell.angle_gamma   90.00
#
_symmetry.space_group_name_H-M   'P 1'
#
loop_
_entity.id
_entity.type
_entity.pdbx_description
1 polymer ?
#
loop_
_entity_poly.entity_id
_entity_poly.type
_entity_poly.pdbx_seq_one_letter_code
_entity_poly.pdbx_strand_id
1 'polypeptide(L)'
;MENFVEQQGIKAHRLRIEGKLLLIKSEYKDRCLELSFQNENPNEHQMGKFHNLIQTKFDKEKAICEVALLKQRLLYRCLPETIANIQLPVPTSLASIQNEKTRQRLMNRHEKIVERTKSDMIHVYVIVAETQMNEYTMKFDTDMAQMEQDQRTALDDKQFNEPMLNIIKQRLQNIDERFRCLHQLKLHFFRANSEDQELD
;
A
#
# COMPACT_ATOMS: atom_id res chain seq x y z
N MET A 1 -29.63 -12.23 -12.64
CA MET A 1 -28.40 -12.67 -11.95
C MET A 1 -27.22 -12.79 -12.91
N GLU A 2 -27.34 -13.51 -14.04
CA GLU A 2 -26.24 -13.65 -15.04
C GLU A 2 -25.67 -12.31 -15.56
N ASN A 3 -26.54 -11.35 -15.93
CA ASN A 3 -26.10 -10.02 -16.39
C ASN A 3 -25.31 -9.21 -15.35
N PHE A 4 -25.54 -9.44 -14.05
CA PHE A 4 -24.82 -8.72 -12.98
C PHE A 4 -23.42 -9.32 -12.78
N VAL A 5 -23.34 -10.65 -12.73
CA VAL A 5 -22.07 -11.39 -12.60
C VAL A 5 -21.15 -11.10 -13.79
N GLU A 6 -21.70 -11.06 -15.01
CA GLU A 6 -20.94 -10.76 -16.22
C GLU A 6 -20.42 -9.31 -16.23
N GLN A 7 -21.26 -8.34 -15.83
CA GLN A 7 -20.84 -6.93 -15.73
C GLN A 7 -19.78 -6.70 -14.64
N GLN A 8 -19.89 -7.37 -13.49
CA GLN A 8 -18.87 -7.30 -12.44
C GLN A 8 -17.56 -7.99 -12.86
N GLY A 9 -17.66 -9.13 -13.55
CA GLY A 9 -16.50 -9.79 -14.16
C GLY A 9 -15.76 -8.90 -15.16
N ILE A 10 -16.48 -8.21 -16.04
CA ILE A 10 -15.91 -7.25 -17.00
C ILE A 10 -15.26 -6.07 -16.29
N LYS A 11 -15.90 -5.48 -15.27
CA LYS A 11 -15.33 -4.38 -14.46
C LYS A 11 -14.04 -4.80 -13.75
N ALA A 12 -14.03 -5.96 -13.10
CA ALA A 12 -12.85 -6.48 -12.43
C ALA A 12 -11.70 -6.76 -13.41
N HIS A 13 -12.00 -7.33 -14.58
CA HIS A 13 -11.00 -7.60 -15.60
C HIS A 13 -10.42 -6.30 -16.19
N ARG A 14 -11.26 -5.30 -16.42
CA ARG A 14 -10.84 -3.97 -16.88
C ARG A 14 -9.94 -3.27 -15.87
N LEU A 15 -10.30 -3.25 -14.59
CA LEU A 15 -9.46 -2.68 -13.52
C LEU A 15 -8.08 -3.36 -13.45
N ARG A 16 -8.03 -4.69 -13.66
CA ARG A 16 -6.78 -5.44 -13.70
C ARG A 16 -5.91 -5.03 -14.90
N ILE A 17 -6.50 -4.85 -16.08
CA ILE A 17 -5.78 -4.42 -17.28
C ILE A 17 -5.29 -2.97 -17.14
N GLU A 18 -6.15 -2.07 -16.67
CA GLU A 18 -5.81 -0.67 -16.42
C GLU A 18 -4.68 -0.54 -15.39
N GLY A 19 -4.72 -1.33 -14.31
CA GLY A 19 -3.64 -1.38 -13.32
C GLY A 19 -2.31 -1.86 -13.91
N LYS A 20 -2.33 -2.88 -14.79
CA LYS A 20 -1.13 -3.35 -15.49
C LYS A 20 -0.57 -2.31 -16.46
N LEU A 21 -1.41 -1.66 -17.26
CA LEU A 21 -0.99 -0.62 -18.20
C LEU A 21 -0.39 0.58 -17.46
N LEU A 22 -0.98 0.95 -16.32
CA LEU A 22 -0.48 2.04 -15.49
C LEU A 22 0.89 1.72 -14.88
N LEU A 23 1.09 0.47 -14.44
CA LEU A 23 2.40 0.00 -13.97
C LEU A 23 3.47 0.12 -15.07
N ILE A 24 3.19 -0.42 -16.26
CA ILE A 24 4.12 -0.36 -17.41
C ILE A 24 4.45 1.09 -17.77
N LYS A 25 3.44 1.97 -17.82
CA LYS A 25 3.66 3.39 -18.16
C LYS A 25 4.52 4.10 -17.11
N SER A 26 4.27 3.83 -15.83
CA SER A 26 5.04 4.39 -14.72
C SER A 26 6.48 3.90 -14.74
N GLU A 27 6.70 2.60 -14.94
CA GLU A 27 8.04 1.98 -15.05
C GLU A 27 8.83 2.49 -16.25
N TYR A 28 8.16 2.66 -17.40
CA TYR A 28 8.79 3.25 -18.58
C TYR A 28 9.22 4.70 -18.33
N LYS A 29 8.33 5.53 -17.76
CA LYS A 29 8.63 6.92 -17.41
C LYS A 29 9.78 7.01 -16.39
N ASP A 30 9.76 6.13 -15.39
CA ASP A 30 10.86 5.96 -14.44
C ASP A 30 12.16 5.63 -15.18
N ARG A 31 12.18 4.65 -16.08
CA ARG A 31 13.41 4.30 -16.81
C ARG A 31 13.93 5.45 -17.65
N CYS A 32 13.06 6.20 -18.33
CA CYS A 32 13.44 7.39 -19.09
C CYS A 32 14.09 8.45 -18.20
N LEU A 33 13.51 8.74 -17.03
CA LEU A 33 14.08 9.71 -16.08
C LEU A 33 15.45 9.26 -15.55
N GLU A 34 15.65 7.95 -15.36
CA GLU A 34 16.95 7.40 -14.94
C GLU A 34 18.03 7.64 -16.00
N LEU A 35 17.70 7.34 -17.26
CA LEU A 35 18.60 7.53 -18.39
C LEU A 35 18.91 9.01 -18.61
N SER A 36 17.90 9.88 -18.50
CA SER A 36 18.11 11.33 -18.53
C SER A 36 19.06 11.79 -17.43
N PHE A 37 18.92 11.25 -16.21
CA PHE A 37 19.83 11.58 -15.11
C PHE A 37 21.27 11.13 -15.40
N GLN A 38 21.45 9.94 -15.96
CA GLN A 38 22.77 9.42 -16.34
C GLN A 38 23.42 10.26 -17.46
N ASN A 39 22.62 10.78 -18.39
CA ASN A 39 23.11 11.65 -19.48
C ASN A 39 23.66 12.99 -18.99
N GLU A 40 23.28 13.43 -17.79
CA GLU A 40 23.85 14.62 -17.14
C GLU A 40 25.27 14.38 -16.59
N ASN A 41 25.83 13.17 -16.80
CA ASN A 41 27.15 12.75 -16.33
C ASN A 41 27.37 12.93 -14.81
N PRO A 42 26.46 12.39 -13.97
CA PRO A 42 26.60 12.48 -12.52
C PRO A 42 27.80 11.67 -12.04
N ASN A 43 28.49 12.16 -11.02
CA ASN A 43 29.48 11.36 -10.32
C ASN A 43 28.83 10.33 -9.38
N GLU A 44 29.66 9.46 -8.82
CA GLU A 44 29.21 8.37 -7.95
C GLU A 44 28.42 8.86 -6.73
N HIS A 45 28.81 10.00 -6.15
CA HIS A 45 28.11 10.60 -5.00
C HIS A 45 26.71 11.10 -5.38
N GLN A 46 26.60 11.82 -6.49
CA GLN A 46 25.32 12.29 -7.03
C GLN A 46 24.41 11.11 -7.39
N MET A 47 24.94 10.06 -8.03
CA MET A 47 24.21 8.83 -8.33
C MET A 47 23.73 8.11 -7.07
N GLY A 48 24.59 7.97 -6.05
CA GLY A 48 24.24 7.34 -4.79
C GLY A 48 23.10 8.08 -4.08
N LYS A 49 23.19 9.40 -4.02
CA LYS A 49 22.12 10.24 -3.48
C LYS A 49 20.83 10.16 -4.27
N PHE A 50 20.91 10.20 -5.60
CA PHE A 50 19.75 10.06 -6.47
C PHE A 50 19.01 8.75 -6.15
N HIS A 51 19.71 7.61 -6.17
CA HIS A 51 19.10 6.32 -5.87
C HIS A 51 18.53 6.25 -4.45
N ASN A 52 19.28 6.74 -3.44
CA ASN A 52 18.79 6.72 -2.06
C ASN A 52 17.50 7.53 -1.91
N LEU A 53 17.46 8.75 -2.43
CA LEU A 53 16.29 9.63 -2.34
C LEU A 53 15.05 9.03 -3.04
N ILE A 54 15.26 8.41 -4.21
CA ILE A 54 14.19 7.75 -4.95
C ILE A 54 13.67 6.52 -4.18
N GLN A 55 14.58 5.72 -3.61
CA GLN A 55 14.20 4.55 -2.82
C GLN A 55 13.43 4.94 -1.56
N THR A 56 13.91 5.92 -0.79
CA THR A 56 13.23 6.34 0.44
C THR A 56 11.90 7.02 0.17
N LYS A 57 11.77 7.75 -0.95
CA LYS A 57 10.46 8.24 -1.41
C LYS A 57 9.50 7.10 -1.73
N PHE A 58 9.98 6.09 -2.45
CA PHE A 58 9.15 4.93 -2.80
C PHE A 58 8.66 4.20 -1.56
N ASP A 59 9.54 3.94 -0.59
CA ASP A 59 9.19 3.27 0.67
C ASP A 59 8.19 4.08 1.49
N LYS A 60 8.36 5.41 1.56
CA LYS A 60 7.40 6.34 2.17
C LYS A 60 6.01 6.22 1.55
N GLU A 61 5.90 6.40 0.23
CA GLU A 61 4.60 6.37 -0.45
C GLU A 61 3.95 4.98 -0.42
N LYS A 62 4.75 3.91 -0.44
CA LYS A 62 4.27 2.54 -0.24
C LYS A 62 3.65 2.34 1.13
N ALA A 63 4.32 2.79 2.19
CA ALA A 63 3.82 2.67 3.55
C ALA A 63 2.55 3.51 3.77
N ILE A 64 2.50 4.73 3.23
CA ILE A 64 1.28 5.57 3.23
C ILE A 64 0.11 4.84 2.57
N CYS A 65 0.34 4.26 1.39
CA CYS A 65 -0.67 3.50 0.67
C CYS A 65 -1.15 2.27 1.46
N GLU A 66 -0.23 1.55 2.11
CA GLU A 66 -0.57 0.37 2.93
C GLU A 66 -1.46 0.74 4.12
N VAL A 67 -1.09 1.77 4.89
CA VAL A 67 -1.90 2.27 6.02
C VAL A 67 -3.29 2.69 5.55
N ALA A 68 -3.38 3.43 4.45
CA ALA A 68 -4.66 3.86 3.90
C ALA A 68 -5.56 2.67 3.53
N LEU A 69 -4.99 1.63 2.91
CA LEU A 69 -5.72 0.40 2.56
C LEU A 69 -6.18 -0.39 3.79
N LEU A 70 -5.36 -0.47 4.84
CA LEU A 70 -5.73 -1.15 6.08
C LEU A 70 -6.86 -0.42 6.81
N LYS A 71 -6.83 0.92 6.85
CA LYS A 71 -7.91 1.74 7.40
C LYS A 71 -9.21 1.57 6.62
N GLN A 72 -9.14 1.51 5.29
CA GLN A 72 -10.31 1.23 4.46
C GLN A 72 -10.88 -0.17 4.71
N ARG A 73 -10.00 -1.18 4.86
CA ARG A 73 -10.40 -2.54 5.23
C ARG A 73 -11.14 -2.61 6.57
N LEU A 74 -10.72 -1.82 7.56
CA LEU A 74 -11.45 -1.68 8.84
C LEU A 74 -12.87 -1.12 8.62
N LEU A 75 -13.02 -0.08 7.79
CA LEU A 75 -14.31 0.54 7.51
C LEU A 75 -15.29 -0.45 6.85
N TYR A 76 -14.80 -1.26 5.91
CA TYR A 76 -15.61 -2.23 5.16
C TYR A 76 -15.68 -3.63 5.80
N ARG A 77 -15.18 -3.81 7.03
CA ARG A 77 -15.08 -5.12 7.72
C ARG A 77 -14.42 -6.22 6.89
N CYS A 78 -13.58 -5.86 5.93
CA CYS A 78 -12.84 -6.80 5.10
C CYS A 78 -11.47 -7.08 5.73
N LEU A 79 -11.32 -8.26 6.33
CA LEU A 79 -10.05 -8.66 6.93
C LEU A 79 -8.98 -8.90 5.85
N PRO A 80 -7.70 -8.52 6.06
CA PRO A 80 -6.60 -9.02 5.25
C PRO A 80 -6.63 -10.56 5.20
N GLU A 81 -6.31 -11.18 4.07
CA GLU A 81 -6.33 -12.65 3.93
C GLU A 81 -5.50 -13.37 5.00
N THR A 82 -4.36 -12.78 5.37
CA THR A 82 -3.48 -13.27 6.44
C THR A 82 -4.16 -13.33 7.80
N ILE A 83 -5.10 -12.42 8.09
CA ILE A 83 -5.88 -12.39 9.33
C ILE A 83 -7.18 -13.20 9.17
N ALA A 84 -7.81 -13.14 8.01
CA ALA A 84 -9.03 -13.87 7.69
C ALA A 84 -8.86 -15.39 7.85
N ASN A 85 -7.70 -15.90 7.44
CA ASN A 85 -7.36 -17.32 7.41
C ASN A 85 -6.81 -17.87 8.74
N ILE A 86 -6.69 -17.05 9.78
CA ILE A 86 -6.27 -17.52 11.10
C ILE A 86 -7.33 -18.45 11.65
N GLN A 87 -7.01 -19.74 11.68
CA GLN A 87 -7.82 -20.74 12.37
C GLN A 87 -7.46 -20.71 13.85
N LEU A 88 -8.38 -20.21 14.67
CA LEU A 88 -8.25 -20.33 16.11
C LEU A 88 -8.50 -21.80 16.51
N PRO A 89 -7.59 -22.43 17.26
CA PRO A 89 -7.77 -23.83 17.64
C PRO A 89 -9.05 -23.97 18.46
N VAL A 90 -9.96 -24.84 18.00
CA VAL A 90 -11.18 -25.17 18.74
C VAL A 90 -10.80 -26.24 19.77
N PRO A 91 -10.85 -25.98 21.09
CA PRO A 91 -10.33 -26.90 22.10
C PRO A 91 -11.12 -28.22 22.23
N THR A 92 -12.21 -28.39 21.47
CA THR A 92 -13.10 -29.55 21.47
C THR A 92 -13.89 -29.55 20.17
N SER A 93 -14.19 -30.73 19.59
CA SER A 93 -15.16 -30.80 18.50
C SER A 93 -16.52 -30.30 19.02
N LEU A 94 -16.89 -29.05 18.77
CA LEU A 94 -18.21 -28.51 19.16
C LEU A 94 -19.35 -29.38 18.60
N ALA A 95 -19.09 -30.10 17.51
CA ALA A 95 -19.99 -31.08 16.93
C ALA A 95 -20.26 -32.32 17.82
N SER A 96 -19.37 -32.65 18.77
CA SER A 96 -19.54 -33.79 19.68
C SER A 96 -20.43 -33.48 20.89
N ILE A 97 -20.90 -32.25 21.05
CA ILE A 97 -21.80 -31.85 22.14
C ILE A 97 -23.23 -32.26 21.78
N GLN A 98 -23.81 -33.20 22.53
CA GLN A 98 -25.16 -33.71 22.28
C GLN A 98 -26.28 -32.71 22.62
N ASN A 99 -26.07 -31.84 23.61
CA ASN A 99 -27.05 -30.83 23.99
C ASN A 99 -27.03 -29.66 22.99
N GLU A 100 -28.08 -29.55 22.19
CA GLU A 100 -28.19 -28.56 21.12
C GLU A 100 -28.11 -27.11 21.62
N LYS A 101 -28.83 -26.79 22.71
CA LYS A 101 -28.82 -25.43 23.27
C LYS A 101 -27.42 -25.05 23.76
N THR A 102 -26.72 -25.98 24.39
CA THR A 102 -25.35 -25.77 24.85
C THR A 102 -24.38 -25.65 23.67
N ARG A 103 -24.53 -26.48 22.63
CA ARG A 103 -23.74 -26.44 21.40
C ARG A 103 -23.86 -25.10 20.70
N GLN A 104 -25.08 -24.64 20.42
CA GLN A 104 -25.35 -23.34 19.81
C GLN A 104 -24.80 -22.17 20.63
N ARG A 105 -24.99 -22.21 21.96
CA ARG A 105 -24.46 -21.16 22.85
C ARG A 105 -22.93 -21.08 22.79
N LEU A 106 -22.24 -22.23 22.73
CA LEU A 106 -20.78 -22.29 22.64
C LEU A 106 -20.27 -21.89 21.26
N MET A 107 -20.95 -22.29 20.18
CA MET A 107 -20.63 -21.84 18.81
C MET A 107 -20.73 -20.31 18.70
N ASN A 108 -21.85 -19.73 19.11
CA ASN A 108 -22.04 -18.28 19.09
C ASN A 108 -21.00 -17.53 19.94
N ARG A 109 -20.58 -18.12 21.08
CA ARG A 109 -19.53 -17.52 21.91
C ARG A 109 -18.16 -17.63 21.25
N HIS A 110 -17.87 -18.74 20.59
CA HIS A 110 -16.63 -18.93 19.85
C HIS A 110 -16.54 -17.96 18.67
N GLU A 111 -17.58 -17.83 17.86
CA GLU A 111 -17.65 -16.87 16.75
C GLU A 111 -17.40 -15.44 17.23
N LYS A 112 -18.05 -15.01 18.31
CA LYS A 112 -17.81 -13.68 18.91
C LYS A 112 -16.36 -13.48 19.36
N ILE A 113 -15.71 -14.52 19.90
CA ILE A 113 -14.30 -14.44 20.28
C ILE A 113 -13.44 -14.32 19.03
N VAL A 114 -13.71 -15.13 18.00
CA VAL A 114 -12.98 -15.11 16.72
C VAL A 114 -13.08 -13.73 16.06
N GLU A 115 -14.28 -13.15 15.97
CA GLU A 115 -14.50 -11.81 15.43
C GLU A 115 -13.74 -10.74 16.21
N ARG A 116 -13.83 -10.78 17.55
CA ARG A 116 -13.12 -9.83 18.41
C ARG A 116 -11.61 -9.95 18.23
N THR A 117 -11.06 -11.15 18.26
CA THR A 117 -9.61 -11.38 18.06
C THR A 117 -9.17 -10.88 16.69
N LYS A 118 -9.93 -11.16 15.63
CA LYS A 118 -9.63 -10.67 14.28
C LYS A 118 -9.64 -9.13 14.20
N SER A 119 -10.61 -8.49 14.85
CA SER A 119 -10.68 -7.02 14.96
C SER A 119 -9.48 -6.43 15.71
N ASP A 120 -9.14 -7.00 16.87
CA ASP A 120 -8.00 -6.57 17.68
C ASP A 120 -6.68 -6.73 16.90
N MET A 121 -6.52 -7.83 16.16
CA MET A 121 -5.35 -8.07 15.31
C MET A 121 -5.20 -7.04 14.19
N ILE A 122 -6.28 -6.60 13.54
CA ILE A 122 -6.18 -5.54 12.53
C ILE A 122 -5.76 -4.22 13.18
N HIS A 123 -6.31 -3.87 14.34
CA HIS A 123 -5.91 -2.65 15.04
C HIS A 123 -4.40 -2.65 15.35
N VAL A 124 -3.88 -3.76 15.86
CA VAL A 124 -2.44 -3.93 16.06
C VAL A 124 -1.67 -3.78 14.75
N TYR A 125 -2.13 -4.41 13.68
CA TYR A 125 -1.47 -4.34 12.37
C TYR A 125 -1.45 -2.90 11.80
N VAL A 126 -2.55 -2.15 11.97
CA VAL A 126 -2.62 -0.72 11.58
C VAL A 126 -1.61 0.11 12.38
N ILE A 127 -1.54 -0.08 13.70
CA ILE A 127 -0.60 0.67 14.55
C ILE A 127 0.85 0.39 14.14
N VAL A 128 1.18 -0.87 13.86
CA VAL A 128 2.53 -1.25 13.39
C VAL A 128 2.82 -0.61 12.02
N ALA A 129 1.88 -0.66 11.09
CA ALA A 129 2.04 -0.05 9.77
C ALA A 129 2.16 1.48 9.84
N GLU A 130 1.42 2.14 10.74
CA GLU A 130 1.53 3.59 10.99
C GLU A 130 2.90 3.96 11.56
N THR A 131 3.43 3.15 12.46
CA THR A 131 4.77 3.35 13.03
C THR A 131 5.83 3.27 11.93
N GLN A 132 5.77 2.23 11.08
CA GLN A 132 6.68 2.09 9.94
C GLN A 132 6.52 3.23 8.93
N MET A 133 5.29 3.66 8.64
CA MET A 133 5.02 4.81 7.78
C MET A 133 5.70 6.08 8.30
N ASN A 134 5.64 6.32 9.61
CA ASN A 134 6.30 7.46 10.24
C ASN A 134 7.82 7.37 10.12
N GLU A 135 8.40 6.19 10.35
CA GLU A 135 9.85 5.96 10.17
C GLU A 135 10.31 6.25 8.74
N TYR A 136 9.62 5.73 7.73
CA TYR A 136 9.95 6.02 6.33
C TYR A 136 9.74 7.49 5.96
N THR A 137 8.71 8.12 6.51
CA THR A 137 8.46 9.56 6.32
C THR A 137 9.60 10.38 6.86
N MET A 138 10.01 10.13 8.11
CA MET A 138 11.13 10.82 8.74
C MET A 138 12.44 10.59 7.98
N LYS A 139 12.68 9.36 7.50
CA LYS A 139 13.88 9.04 6.72
C LYS A 139 13.94 9.84 5.42
N PHE A 140 12.87 9.84 4.64
CA PHE A 140 12.82 10.62 3.40
C PHE A 140 12.96 12.11 3.65
N ASP A 141 12.27 12.66 4.65
CA ASP A 141 12.34 14.09 4.97
C ASP A 141 13.76 14.49 5.41
N THR A 142 14.46 13.60 6.14
CA THR A 142 15.87 13.78 6.51
C THR A 142 16.79 13.73 5.30
N ASP A 143 16.64 12.73 4.43
CA ASP A 143 17.44 12.60 3.20
C ASP A 143 17.26 13.82 2.27
N MET A 144 16.03 14.31 2.17
CA MET A 144 15.67 15.49 1.39
C MET A 144 16.31 16.76 1.97
N ALA A 145 16.21 16.96 3.29
CA ALA A 145 16.84 18.08 3.97
C ALA A 145 18.37 18.05 3.83
N GLN A 146 18.98 16.86 3.95
CA GLN A 146 20.42 16.69 3.75
C GLN A 146 20.82 17.02 2.29
N MET A 147 20.03 16.59 1.31
CA MET A 147 20.27 16.93 -0.09
C MET A 147 20.24 18.44 -0.34
N GLU A 148 19.23 19.13 0.22
CA GLU A 148 19.11 20.58 0.11
C GLU A 148 20.24 21.32 0.84
N GLN A 149 20.68 20.82 1.99
CA GLN A 149 21.81 21.37 2.72
C GLN A 149 23.09 21.23 1.91
N ASP A 150 23.36 20.03 1.38
CA ASP A 150 24.54 19.76 0.58
C ASP A 150 24.56 20.60 -0.70
N GLN A 151 23.40 20.91 -1.28
CA GLN A 151 23.31 21.84 -2.40
C GLN A 151 23.69 23.29 -2.06
N ARG A 152 23.59 23.70 -0.80
CA ARG A 152 23.97 25.05 -0.36
C ARG A 152 25.42 25.13 0.09
N THR A 153 26.00 24.03 0.57
CA THR A 153 27.27 24.03 1.31
C THR A 153 28.39 23.24 0.66
N ALA A 154 28.10 22.33 -0.27
CA ALA A 154 29.13 21.49 -0.86
C ALA A 154 29.95 22.24 -1.92
N LEU A 155 31.19 21.78 -2.14
CA LEU A 155 32.01 22.16 -3.30
C LEU A 155 31.28 21.76 -4.60
N ASP A 156 31.49 22.52 -5.68
CA ASP A 156 30.80 22.37 -6.98
C ASP A 156 30.68 20.90 -7.43
N ASP A 157 31.73 20.11 -7.22
CA ASP A 157 31.83 18.71 -7.62
C ASP A 157 30.78 17.79 -6.94
N LYS A 158 30.13 18.21 -5.86
CA LYS A 158 29.10 17.42 -5.15
C LYS A 158 27.69 17.98 -5.31
N GLN A 159 27.56 19.14 -5.95
CA GLN A 159 26.29 19.79 -6.18
C GLN A 159 25.61 19.22 -7.42
N PHE A 160 24.30 19.03 -7.40
CA PHE A 160 23.56 18.71 -8.62
C PHE A 160 23.36 19.97 -9.45
N ASN A 161 23.54 19.85 -10.77
CA ASN A 161 23.15 20.91 -11.69
C ASN A 161 21.61 21.05 -11.72
N GLU A 162 21.12 22.15 -12.29
CA GLU A 162 19.68 22.42 -12.39
C GLU A 162 18.91 21.32 -13.15
N PRO A 163 19.38 20.81 -14.30
CA PRO A 163 18.76 19.66 -14.98
C PRO A 163 18.57 18.43 -14.08
N MET A 164 19.60 18.02 -13.35
CA MET A 164 19.58 16.89 -12.41
C MET A 164 18.52 17.10 -11.31
N LEU A 165 18.46 18.31 -10.74
CA LEU A 165 17.44 18.65 -9.74
C LEU A 165 16.03 18.56 -10.31
N ASN A 166 15.83 19.00 -11.55
CA ASN A 166 14.53 18.91 -12.23
C ASN A 166 14.13 17.45 -12.48
N ILE A 167 15.07 16.60 -12.89
CA ILE A 167 14.84 15.16 -13.07
C ILE A 167 14.47 14.50 -11.75
N ILE A 168 15.17 14.82 -10.65
CA ILE A 168 14.82 14.34 -9.30
C ILE A 168 13.37 14.71 -8.97
N LYS A 169 13.00 15.98 -9.09
CA LYS A 169 11.63 16.45 -8.80
C LYS A 169 10.58 15.72 -9.63
N GLN A 170 10.82 15.57 -10.94
CA GLN A 170 9.91 14.85 -11.83
C GLN A 170 9.75 13.39 -11.41
N ARG A 171 10.82 12.75 -10.93
CA ARG A 171 10.74 11.36 -10.48
C ARG A 171 10.01 11.21 -9.15
N LEU A 172 10.23 12.11 -8.20
CA LEU A 172 9.47 12.15 -6.96
C LEU A 172 7.96 12.31 -7.24
N GLN A 173 7.60 13.21 -8.15
CA GLN A 173 6.22 13.40 -8.60
C GLN A 173 5.64 12.15 -9.29
N ASN A 174 6.44 11.45 -10.11
CA ASN A 174 6.00 10.22 -10.76
C ASN A 174 5.66 9.12 -9.74
N ILE A 175 6.42 9.05 -8.64
CA ILE A 175 6.15 8.11 -7.54
C ILE A 175 4.83 8.48 -6.85
N ASP A 176 4.59 9.77 -6.56
CA ASP A 176 3.34 10.25 -5.98
C ASP A 176 2.12 9.89 -6.86
N GLU A 177 2.22 10.14 -8.16
CA GLU A 177 1.20 9.79 -9.14
C GLU A 177 0.92 8.28 -9.16
N ARG A 178 1.99 7.46 -9.19
CA ARG A 178 1.89 6.00 -9.20
C ARG A 178 1.11 5.49 -7.98
N PHE A 179 1.49 5.90 -6.77
CA PHE A 179 0.83 5.42 -5.56
C PHE A 179 -0.59 5.97 -5.40
N ARG A 180 -0.85 7.21 -5.83
CA ARG A 180 -2.20 7.77 -5.88
C ARG A 180 -3.13 6.95 -6.78
N CYS A 181 -2.67 6.61 -7.98
CA CYS A 181 -3.45 5.80 -8.92
C CYS A 181 -3.65 4.37 -8.40
N LEU A 182 -2.61 3.74 -7.84
CA LEU A 182 -2.73 2.41 -7.22
C LEU A 182 -3.75 2.40 -6.08
N HIS A 183 -3.74 3.43 -5.23
CA HIS A 183 -4.70 3.58 -4.15
C HIS A 183 -6.13 3.74 -4.70
N GLN A 184 -6.34 4.60 -5.70
CA GLN A 184 -7.65 4.77 -6.35
C GLN A 184 -8.20 3.47 -6.95
N LEU A 185 -7.37 2.72 -7.69
CA LEU A 185 -7.76 1.43 -8.26
C LEU A 185 -8.16 0.42 -7.18
N LYS A 186 -7.43 0.39 -6.06
CA LYS A 186 -7.77 -0.48 -4.93
C LYS A 186 -9.03 -0.02 -4.17
N LEU A 187 -9.29 1.28 -4.07
CA LEU A 187 -10.54 1.80 -3.50
C LEU A 187 -11.77 1.39 -4.31
N HIS A 188 -11.67 1.41 -5.65
CA HIS A 188 -12.77 0.95 -6.52
C HIS A 188 -13.13 -0.52 -6.26
N PHE A 189 -12.15 -1.35 -5.91
CA PHE A 189 -12.40 -2.74 -5.52
C PHE A 189 -13.21 -2.84 -4.22
N PHE A 190 -12.92 -2.02 -3.21
CA PHE A 190 -13.67 -2.04 -1.94
C PHE A 190 -15.09 -1.49 -2.08
N ARG A 191 -15.28 -0.42 -2.87
CA ARG A 191 -16.62 0.14 -3.13
C ARG A 191 -17.54 -0.81 -3.88
N ALA A 192 -17.00 -1.51 -4.89
CA ALA A 192 -17.77 -2.49 -5.65
C ALA A 192 -18.24 -3.67 -4.75
N ASN A 193 -17.46 -4.04 -3.73
CA ASN A 193 -17.82 -5.12 -2.81
C ASN A 193 -18.71 -4.67 -1.64
N SER A 194 -18.81 -3.36 -1.36
CA SER A 194 -19.67 -2.82 -0.28
C SER A 194 -21.10 -2.53 -0.73
N GLU A 195 -21.30 -2.17 -2.00
CA GLU A 195 -22.64 -1.99 -2.60
C GLU A 195 -23.42 -3.32 -2.67
N ASP A 196 -22.73 -4.46 -2.59
CA ASP A 196 -23.32 -5.80 -2.54
C ASP A 196 -23.80 -6.23 -1.13
N GLN A 197 -23.51 -5.44 -0.08
CA GLN A 197 -23.94 -5.73 1.30
C GLN A 197 -25.19 -4.97 1.75
N GLU A 198 -25.71 -4.03 0.94
CA GLU A 198 -26.92 -3.24 1.26
C GLU A 198 -28.20 -3.76 0.59
N LEU A 199 -28.18 -4.96 0.00
CA LEU A 199 -29.32 -5.57 -0.70
C LEU A 199 -29.93 -6.83 -0.06
N ASP A 200 -29.60 -7.14 1.20
CA ASP A 200 -30.27 -8.19 2.00
C ASP A 200 -31.02 -7.61 3.22
#